data_AF-A0AAY5KMP6-F1
#
_entry.id   AF-A0AAY5KMP6-F1
#
_cell.length_a   1.000
_cell.length_b   1.000
_cell.length_c   1.000
_cell.angle_alpha   90.00
_cell.angle_beta   90.00
_cell.angle_gamma   90.00
#
_symmetry.space_group_name_H-M   'P 1'
#
loop_
_entity.id
_entity.type
_entity.pdbx_description
1 polymer ?
#
loop_
_entity_poly.entity_id
_entity_poly.type
_entity_poly.pdbx_seq_one_letter_code
_entity_poly.pdbx_strand_id
1 'polypeptide(L)'
;MVVGARRVGLSISQSAQLLGFSHTTISRVYKEWCEKGKTSSMRQSCGRKCLVDARGQRRMGRLIQADRRATLTEITTRYNQGMQQSICEATTRTTWRRMGYNSRRPHRVPLISTTNRKKRLQFAR
;
A
#
# COMPACT_ATOMS: atom_id res chain seq x y z
N MET A 1 -8.06 -27.71 -1.47
CA MET A 1 -7.17 -28.67 -2.15
C MET A 1 -6.62 -29.71 -1.16
N VAL A 2 -5.70 -29.38 -0.24
CA VAL A 2 -5.15 -30.33 0.75
C VAL A 2 -6.21 -30.96 1.67
N VAL A 3 -7.06 -30.14 2.29
CA VAL A 3 -8.15 -30.62 3.15
C VAL A 3 -9.14 -31.52 2.40
N GLY A 4 -9.40 -31.22 1.13
CA GLY A 4 -10.29 -32.01 0.28
C GLY A 4 -9.75 -33.42 0.05
N ALA A 5 -8.49 -33.54 -0.37
CA ALA A 5 -7.83 -34.83 -0.57
C ALA A 5 -7.84 -35.69 0.71
N ARG A 6 -7.60 -35.06 1.87
CA ARG A 6 -7.63 -35.72 3.18
C ARG A 6 -9.04 -36.16 3.61
N ARG A 7 -10.08 -35.38 3.30
CA ARG A 7 -11.49 -35.75 3.59
C ARG A 7 -12.01 -36.89 2.71
N VAL A 8 -11.45 -37.07 1.52
CA VAL A 8 -11.72 -38.23 0.63
C VAL A 8 -11.00 -39.49 1.13
N GLY A 9 -10.17 -39.39 2.16
CA GLY A 9 -9.47 -40.53 2.77
C GLY A 9 -8.09 -40.82 2.19
N LEU A 10 -7.57 -39.98 1.29
CA LEU A 10 -6.22 -40.14 0.74
C LEU A 10 -5.17 -39.96 1.82
N SER A 11 -4.13 -40.80 1.82
CA SER A 11 -3.00 -40.69 2.75
C SER A 11 -2.21 -39.39 2.54
N ILE A 12 -1.33 -39.03 3.48
CA ILE A 12 -0.46 -37.84 3.35
C ILE A 12 0.42 -37.97 2.11
N SER A 13 1.02 -39.15 1.87
CA SER A 13 1.88 -39.41 0.71
C SER A 13 1.11 -39.35 -0.61
N GLN A 14 -0.09 -39.95 -0.66
CA GLN A 14 -0.96 -39.88 -1.85
C GLN A 14 -1.39 -38.44 -2.14
N SER A 15 -1.74 -37.68 -1.10
CA SER A 15 -2.08 -36.26 -1.24
C SER A 15 -0.89 -35.42 -1.69
N ALA A 16 0.31 -35.70 -1.18
CA ALA A 16 1.55 -35.01 -1.56
C ALA A 16 1.87 -35.25 -3.04
N GLN A 17 1.81 -36.50 -3.49
CA GLN A 17 2.04 -36.87 -4.88
C GLN A 17 0.98 -36.29 -5.82
N LEU A 18 -0.30 -36.39 -5.46
CA LEU A 18 -1.41 -35.88 -6.26
C LEU A 18 -1.36 -34.35 -6.43
N LEU A 19 -1.01 -33.63 -5.37
CA LEU A 19 -1.03 -32.17 -5.35
C LEU A 19 0.34 -31.54 -5.68
N GLY A 20 1.40 -32.34 -5.80
CA GLY A 20 2.76 -31.88 -6.04
C GLY A 20 3.38 -31.10 -4.87
N PHE A 21 2.90 -31.29 -3.64
CA PHE A 21 3.43 -30.62 -2.45
C PHE A 21 4.29 -31.55 -1.61
N SER A 22 5.18 -30.99 -0.78
CA SER A 22 5.96 -31.79 0.16
C SER A 22 5.06 -32.41 1.25
N HIS A 23 5.48 -33.55 1.79
CA HIS A 23 4.77 -34.24 2.88
C HIS A 23 4.63 -33.33 4.11
N THR A 24 5.66 -32.51 4.40
CA THR A 24 5.66 -31.56 5.52
C THR A 24 4.64 -30.45 5.33
N THR A 25 4.48 -29.93 4.11
CA THR A 25 3.45 -28.94 3.79
C THR A 25 2.05 -29.53 3.95
N ILE A 26 1.80 -30.73 3.42
CA ILE A 26 0.51 -31.41 3.57
C ILE A 26 0.18 -31.63 5.04
N SER A 27 1.12 -32.18 5.82
CA SER A 27 0.95 -32.44 7.25
C SER A 27 0.66 -31.16 8.04
N ARG A 28 1.44 -30.09 7.81
CA ARG A 28 1.28 -28.81 8.49
C ARG A 28 -0.06 -28.15 8.18
N VAL A 29 -0.44 -28.10 6.90
CA VAL A 29 -1.72 -27.50 6.48
C VAL A 29 -2.90 -28.30 7.03
N TYR A 30 -2.84 -29.63 7.01
CA TYR A 30 -3.90 -30.46 7.54
C TYR A 30 -4.04 -30.30 9.06
N LYS A 31 -2.92 -30.27 9.81
CA LYS A 31 -2.91 -30.01 11.25
C LYS A 31 -3.49 -28.64 11.60
N GLU A 32 -3.03 -27.58 10.93
CA GLU A 32 -3.55 -26.23 11.16
C GLU A 32 -5.05 -26.13 10.86
N TRP A 33 -5.54 -26.87 9.85
CA TRP A 33 -6.96 -26.95 9.57
C TRP A 33 -7.75 -27.72 10.64
N CYS A 34 -7.24 -28.86 11.14
CA CYS A 34 -7.89 -29.59 12.23
C CYS A 34 -8.02 -28.75 13.50
N GLU A 35 -7.02 -27.92 13.81
CA GLU A 35 -7.02 -27.04 14.98
C GLU A 35 -7.95 -25.83 14.82
N LYS A 36 -7.93 -25.18 13.65
CA LYS A 36 -8.57 -23.86 13.45
C LYS A 36 -9.87 -23.92 12.65
N GLY A 37 -10.15 -25.04 11.98
CA GLY A 37 -11.29 -25.22 11.07
C GLY A 37 -11.25 -24.37 9.80
N LYS A 38 -10.18 -23.60 9.56
CA LYS A 38 -10.09 -22.63 8.46
C LYS A 38 -9.04 -23.06 7.45
N THR A 39 -9.36 -22.93 6.16
CA THR A 39 -8.42 -23.20 5.06
C THR A 39 -7.57 -21.96 4.72
N SER A 40 -7.98 -20.78 5.18
CA SER A 40 -7.24 -19.54 5.00
C SER A 40 -6.18 -19.36 6.09
N SER A 41 -4.99 -18.89 5.70
CA SER A 41 -3.97 -18.47 6.67
C SER A 41 -4.23 -17.05 7.20
N MET A 42 -3.77 -16.75 8.42
CA MET A 42 -3.80 -15.40 8.99
C MET A 42 -2.72 -14.47 8.42
N ARG A 43 -2.20 -14.76 7.22
CA ARG A 43 -1.12 -13.97 6.62
C ARG A 43 -1.53 -12.51 6.35
N GLN A 44 -2.82 -12.22 6.26
CA GLN A 44 -3.31 -10.84 6.12
C GLN A 44 -3.02 -9.97 7.35
N SER A 45 -2.87 -10.54 8.55
CA SER A 45 -2.53 -9.78 9.76
C SER A 45 -1.02 -9.68 10.01
N CYS A 46 -0.21 -10.40 9.22
CA CYS A 46 1.24 -10.43 9.36
C CYS A 46 1.93 -9.31 8.55
N GLY A 47 3.19 -9.03 8.87
CA GLY A 47 4.00 -8.02 8.20
C GLY A 47 4.12 -6.70 8.96
N ARG A 48 4.95 -5.80 8.43
CA ARG A 48 5.27 -4.52 9.06
C ARG A 48 4.05 -3.60 9.05
N LYS A 49 3.68 -3.08 10.22
CA LYS A 49 2.62 -2.09 10.36
C LYS A 49 3.03 -0.77 9.70
N CYS A 50 2.05 -0.04 9.21
CA CYS A 50 2.29 1.27 8.62
C CYS A 50 2.69 2.27 9.72
N LEU A 51 3.70 3.11 9.43
CA LEU A 51 4.14 4.15 10.36
C LEU A 51 3.04 5.18 10.66
N VAL A 52 2.20 5.45 9.66
CA VAL A 52 0.99 6.27 9.81
C VAL A 52 -0.20 5.33 10.00
N ASP A 53 -0.78 5.34 11.20
CA ASP A 53 -1.97 4.59 11.57
C ASP A 53 -3.26 5.31 11.15
N ALA A 54 -4.42 4.74 11.48
CA ALA A 54 -5.71 5.34 11.14
C ALA A 54 -5.93 6.71 11.84
N ARG A 55 -5.33 6.96 13.00
CA ARG A 55 -5.37 8.28 13.66
C ARG A 55 -4.47 9.27 12.95
N GLY A 56 -3.26 8.86 12.59
CA GLY A 56 -2.33 9.65 11.78
C GLY A 56 -2.91 10.05 10.44
N GLN A 57 -3.60 9.13 9.74
CA GLN A 57 -4.32 9.44 8.50
C GLN A 57 -5.40 10.51 8.72
N ARG A 58 -6.21 10.41 9.78
CA ARG A 58 -7.22 11.44 10.09
C ARG A 58 -6.60 12.80 10.37
N ARG A 59 -5.50 12.86 11.12
CA ARG A 59 -4.77 14.11 11.36
C ARG A 59 -4.21 14.69 10.07
N MET A 60 -3.62 13.87 9.23
CA MET A 60 -3.11 14.27 7.92
C MET A 60 -4.22 14.82 7.01
N GLY A 61 -5.40 14.18 7.01
CA GLY A 61 -6.59 14.68 6.31
C GLY A 61 -7.02 16.07 6.77
N ARG A 62 -6.99 16.33 8.09
CA ARG A 62 -7.27 17.68 8.64
C ARG A 62 -6.24 18.72 8.17
N LEU A 63 -4.96 18.38 8.17
CA LEU A 63 -3.89 19.28 7.69
C LEU A 63 -4.09 19.65 6.21
N ILE A 64 -4.42 18.65 5.36
CA ILE A 64 -4.69 18.88 3.93
C ILE A 64 -5.97 19.70 3.72
N GLN A 65 -7.01 19.45 4.53
CA GLN A 65 -8.27 20.20 4.42
C GLN A 65 -8.10 21.66 4.85
N ALA A 66 -7.29 21.92 5.88
CA ALA A 66 -6.97 23.28 6.34
C ALA A 66 -6.18 24.07 5.29
N ASP A 67 -5.23 23.42 4.61
CA ASP A 67 -4.42 24.06 3.58
C ASP A 67 -4.27 23.16 2.35
N ARG A 68 -5.24 23.26 1.44
CA ARG A 68 -5.29 22.45 0.22
C ARG A 68 -4.21 22.82 -0.80
N ARG A 69 -3.47 23.91 -0.58
CA ARG A 69 -2.40 24.38 -1.48
C ARG A 69 -1.00 24.13 -0.92
N ALA A 70 -0.89 23.71 0.34
CA ALA A 70 0.37 23.39 0.98
C ALA A 70 1.17 22.35 0.18
N THR A 71 2.48 22.55 0.18
CA THR A 71 3.41 21.62 -0.47
C THR A 71 3.59 20.35 0.37
N LEU A 72 4.12 19.29 -0.25
CA LEU A 72 4.37 18.02 0.43
C LEU A 72 5.32 18.19 1.63
N THR A 73 6.35 19.01 1.47
CA THR A 73 7.35 19.35 2.49
C THR A 73 6.67 20.05 3.67
N GLU A 74 5.88 21.09 3.42
CA GLU A 74 5.13 21.84 4.44
C GLU A 74 4.21 20.94 5.26
N ILE A 75 3.41 20.09 4.60
CA ILE A 75 2.52 19.17 5.31
C ILE A 75 3.31 18.14 6.11
N THR A 76 4.43 17.64 5.58
CA THR A 76 5.28 16.68 6.30
C THR A 76 5.88 17.31 7.56
N THR A 77 6.39 18.54 7.46
CA THR A 77 6.93 19.28 8.60
C THR A 77 5.85 19.56 9.64
N ARG A 78 4.67 20.06 9.23
CA ARG A 78 3.52 20.29 10.13
C ARG A 78 3.02 19.00 10.77
N TYR A 79 3.04 17.89 10.04
CA TYR A 79 2.68 16.60 10.59
C TYR A 79 3.71 16.14 11.64
N ASN A 80 5.01 16.33 11.40
CA ASN A 80 6.03 15.91 12.35
C ASN A 80 6.06 16.74 13.64
N GLN A 81 5.53 17.97 13.61
CA GLN A 81 5.38 18.78 14.82
C GLN A 81 4.53 18.05 15.87
N GLY A 82 5.12 17.83 17.04
CA GLY A 82 4.48 17.17 18.20
C GLY A 82 4.33 15.66 18.09
N MET A 83 4.95 15.01 17.10
CA MET A 83 4.94 13.54 16.98
C MET A 83 6.23 12.93 17.56
N GLN A 84 6.11 11.81 18.28
CA GLN A 84 7.28 11.08 18.79
C GLN A 84 8.12 10.45 17.67
N GLN A 85 7.48 10.08 16.55
CA GLN A 85 8.14 9.52 15.39
C GLN A 85 7.89 10.43 14.19
N SER A 86 8.97 10.94 13.61
CA SER A 86 8.90 11.73 12.38
C SER A 86 8.71 10.81 11.17
N ILE A 87 8.01 11.32 10.17
CA ILE A 87 7.83 10.65 8.87
C ILE A 87 8.62 11.41 7.80
N CYS A 88 9.15 10.65 6.83
CA CYS A 88 9.73 11.23 5.63
C CYS A 88 8.65 11.57 4.60
N GLU A 89 8.98 12.45 3.65
CA GLU A 89 8.06 12.86 2.58
C GLU A 89 7.54 11.68 1.74
N ALA A 90 8.35 10.64 1.55
CA ALA A 90 7.93 9.44 0.82
C ALA A 90 6.79 8.71 1.54
N THR A 91 6.81 8.70 2.89
CA THR A 91 5.75 8.14 3.72
C THR A 91 4.49 8.99 3.65
N THR A 92 4.64 10.32 3.73
CA THR A 92 3.53 11.28 3.53
C THR A 92 2.85 11.05 2.18
N ARG A 93 3.62 10.98 1.10
CA ARG A 93 3.12 10.76 -0.27
C ARG A 93 2.41 9.42 -0.42
N THR A 94 2.96 8.35 0.15
CA THR A 94 2.32 7.03 0.13
C THR A 94 0.99 7.04 0.88
N THR A 95 0.96 7.74 2.01
CA THR A 95 -0.24 7.89 2.83
C THR A 95 -1.33 8.66 2.08
N TRP A 96 -0.97 9.76 1.41
CA TRP A 96 -1.89 10.54 0.57
C TRP A 96 -2.53 9.71 -0.53
N ARG A 97 -1.72 8.89 -1.23
CA ARG A 97 -2.25 8.01 -2.29
C ARG A 97 -3.25 6.99 -1.75
N ARG A 98 -2.95 6.40 -0.59
CA ARG A 98 -3.86 5.46 0.10
C ARG A 98 -5.16 6.12 0.55
N MET A 99 -5.10 7.39 0.92
CA MET A 99 -6.26 8.21 1.28
C MET A 99 -7.03 8.75 0.07
N GLY A 100 -6.56 8.51 -1.16
CA GLY A 100 -7.22 9.00 -2.39
C GLY A 100 -6.79 10.39 -2.84
N TYR A 101 -5.83 11.05 -2.17
CA TYR A 101 -5.23 12.31 -2.62
C TYR A 101 -4.22 12.06 -3.75
N ASN A 102 -4.74 11.62 -4.90
CA ASN A 102 -3.99 11.27 -6.11
C ASN A 102 -3.93 12.41 -7.13
N SER A 103 -4.70 13.49 -6.90
CA SER A 103 -4.78 14.58 -7.85
C SER A 103 -3.45 15.32 -7.97
N ARG A 104 -2.96 15.38 -9.20
CA ARG A 104 -1.90 16.31 -9.61
C ARG A 104 -2.57 17.43 -10.36
N ARG A 105 -2.23 18.69 -10.05
CA ARG A 105 -2.72 19.81 -10.85
C ARG A 105 -1.97 19.78 -12.19
N PRO A 106 -2.67 19.62 -13.33
CA PRO A 106 -2.05 19.87 -14.62
C PRO A 106 -1.67 21.35 -14.70
N HIS A 107 -0.49 21.65 -15.25
CA HIS A 107 -0.15 23.04 -15.54
C HIS A 107 -1.11 23.56 -16.62
N ARG A 108 -1.74 24.71 -16.36
CA ARG A 108 -2.67 25.34 -17.33
C ARG A 108 -1.98 25.73 -18.65
N VAL A 109 -0.67 25.96 -18.59
CA VAL A 109 0.16 26.28 -19.75
C VAL A 109 1.40 25.38 -19.73
N PRO A 110 1.90 24.94 -20.90
CA PRO A 110 3.17 24.23 -20.96
C PRO A 110 4.27 25.13 -20.39
N LEU A 111 5.19 24.54 -19.62
CA LEU A 111 6.39 25.23 -19.17
C LEU A 111 7.30 25.44 -20.39
N ILE A 112 7.29 26.66 -20.92
CA ILE A 112 8.08 27.03 -22.09
C ILE A 112 9.31 27.82 -21.64
N SER A 113 10.49 27.44 -22.14
CA SER A 113 11.71 28.23 -21.94
C SER A 113 11.57 29.62 -22.54
N THR A 114 12.38 30.56 -22.06
CA THR A 114 12.43 31.95 -22.56
C THR A 114 12.70 32.00 -24.06
N THR A 115 13.64 31.18 -24.54
CA THR A 115 13.97 31.03 -25.97
C THR A 115 12.77 30.57 -26.80
N ASN A 116 12.05 29.54 -26.34
CA ASN A 116 10.90 29.00 -27.06
C ASN A 116 9.70 29.95 -27.01
N ARG A 117 9.53 30.72 -25.92
CA ARG A 117 8.54 31.80 -25.85
C ARG A 117 8.78 32.86 -26.92
N LYS A 118 10.04 33.27 -27.14
CA LYS A 118 10.43 34.23 -28.19
C LYS A 118 10.16 33.69 -29.60
N LYS A 119 10.53 32.43 -29.87
CA LYS A 119 10.25 31.76 -31.16
C LYS A 119 8.75 31.71 -31.46
N ARG A 120 7.91 31.37 -30.47
CA ARG A 120 6.44 31.33 -30.65
C ARG A 120 5.85 32.72 -30.91
N LEU A 121 6.36 33.75 -30.26
CA LEU A 121 5.93 35.13 -30.51
C LEU A 121 6.30 35.59 -31.92
N GLN A 122 7.49 35.21 -32.41
CA GLN A 122 7.93 35.52 -33.77
C GLN A 122 7.11 34.77 -34.83
N PHE A 123 6.73 33.51 -34.58
CA PHE A 123 5.87 32.74 -35.48
C PHE A 123 4.44 33.26 -35.58
N ALA A 124 3.90 33.84 -34.49
CA ALA A 124 2.54 34.36 -34.45
C ALA A 124 2.41 35.81 -34.96
N ARG A 125 3.54 36.48 -35.21
CA ARG A 125 3.60 37.78 -35.88
C ARG A 125 3.65 37.56 -37.39
#